data_AF-A0A447TQG4-F1
#
_entry.id   AF-A0A447TQG4-F1
#
_cell.length_a   1.000
_cell.length_b   1.000
_cell.length_c   1.000
_cell.angle_alpha   90.00
_cell.angle_beta   90.00
_cell.angle_gamma   90.00
#
_symmetry.space_group_name_H-M   'P 1'
#
loop_
_entity.id
_entity.type
_entity.pdbx_description
1 polymer ?
#
loop_
_entity_poly.entity_id
_entity_poly.type
_entity_poly.pdbx_seq_one_letter_code
_entity_poly.pdbx_strand_id
1 'polypeptide(L)'
;MVNADTLREAQLRPQDFAGLVVRVAGYSAFFVELSKEIQDDIIRRTAHQLWRLWGRAMRRPRVSSISSAISLNDGQGIRTVVFFKGCPHTCPWCANPESISPRIETVRRENKCLRCTPCLRDADECPSGAFERIGRDITLDELEREVLKDDIFFRTSGGGVTLSGGEVLMQAPFATRFLQRLRRWGVPCAIETAGDTSASRLLPLARACDEVLFDLKIMDAERAREGDQHESAARYWRIYGYWLARESR
;
A
#
# COMPACT_ATOMS: atom_id res chain seq x y z
N MET A 1 -16.46 -4.77 16.54
CA MET A 1 -15.72 -4.41 15.30
C MET A 1 -16.58 -4.94 14.15
N VAL A 2 -17.21 -4.07 13.37
CA VAL A 2 -18.13 -4.48 12.28
C VAL A 2 -17.29 -5.03 11.13
N ASN A 3 -17.59 -6.24 10.66
CA ASN A 3 -16.89 -6.89 9.56
C ASN A 3 -17.89 -7.46 8.54
N ALA A 4 -17.41 -8.05 7.43
CA ALA A 4 -18.28 -8.58 6.38
C ALA A 4 -19.26 -9.66 6.89
N ASP A 5 -18.89 -10.45 7.89
CA ASP A 5 -19.79 -11.47 8.47
C ASP A 5 -20.87 -10.80 9.33
N THR A 6 -20.52 -9.77 10.11
CA THR A 6 -21.50 -8.93 10.83
C THR A 6 -22.50 -8.25 9.87
N LEU A 7 -22.04 -7.77 8.71
CA LEU A 7 -22.90 -7.14 7.71
C LEU A 7 -23.79 -8.16 6.99
N ARG A 8 -23.30 -9.38 6.72
CA ARG A 8 -24.13 -10.48 6.19
C ARG A 8 -25.18 -10.93 7.19
N GLU A 9 -24.83 -11.02 8.47
CA GLU A 9 -25.79 -11.30 9.53
C GLU A 9 -26.85 -10.19 9.64
N ALA A 10 -26.46 -8.93 9.49
CA ALA A 10 -27.38 -7.80 9.46
C ALA A 10 -28.32 -7.80 8.23
N GLN A 11 -27.89 -8.34 7.08
CA GLN A 11 -28.80 -8.60 5.94
C GLN A 11 -29.82 -9.69 6.23
N LEU A 12 -29.40 -10.77 6.91
CA LEU A 12 -30.25 -11.92 7.19
C LEU A 12 -31.22 -11.68 8.36
N ARG A 13 -30.83 -10.84 9.32
CA ARG A 13 -31.59 -10.57 10.56
C ARG A 13 -31.66 -9.06 10.84
N PRO A 14 -32.29 -8.25 9.97
CA PRO A 14 -32.27 -6.79 10.07
C PRO A 14 -32.79 -6.24 11.41
N GLN A 15 -33.77 -6.92 12.03
CA GLN A 15 -34.32 -6.57 13.34
C GLN A 15 -33.29 -6.60 14.48
N ASP A 16 -32.29 -7.47 14.39
CA ASP A 16 -31.24 -7.62 15.41
C ASP A 16 -30.16 -6.51 15.26
N PHE A 17 -30.17 -5.80 14.13
CA PHE A 17 -29.16 -4.82 13.73
C PHE A 17 -29.78 -3.47 13.35
N ALA A 18 -30.98 -3.13 13.86
CA ALA A 18 -31.68 -1.89 13.54
C ALA A 18 -30.85 -0.61 13.84
N GLY A 19 -29.94 -0.67 14.83
CA GLY A 19 -29.01 0.41 15.15
C GLY A 19 -27.68 0.39 14.39
N LEU A 20 -27.48 -0.53 13.44
CA LEU A 20 -26.22 -0.67 12.71
C LEU A 20 -26.06 0.45 11.69
N VAL A 21 -25.34 1.50 12.07
CA VAL A 21 -25.01 2.62 11.18
C VAL A 21 -23.77 2.27 10.35
N VAL A 22 -23.90 2.39 9.03
CA VAL A 22 -22.79 2.34 8.08
C VAL A 22 -22.62 3.70 7.42
N ARG A 23 -21.42 3.94 6.92
CA ARG A 23 -21.12 5.15 6.16
C ARG A 23 -21.04 4.78 4.69
N VAL A 24 -21.97 5.31 3.91
CA VAL A 24 -22.08 5.05 2.48
C VAL A 24 -21.91 6.38 1.81
N ALA A 25 -20.90 6.49 0.93
CA ALA A 25 -20.79 7.66 0.07
C ALA A 25 -21.02 8.98 0.86
N GLY A 26 -20.25 9.19 1.94
CA GLY A 26 -20.23 10.44 2.72
C GLY A 26 -21.43 10.77 3.60
N TYR A 27 -22.49 9.95 3.65
CA TYR A 27 -23.57 10.06 4.63
C TYR A 27 -23.66 8.81 5.52
N SER A 28 -24.21 9.00 6.72
CA SER A 28 -24.50 7.89 7.64
C SER A 28 -25.90 7.39 7.36
N ALA A 29 -26.04 6.08 7.24
CA ALA A 29 -27.32 5.42 7.05
C ALA A 29 -27.38 4.15 7.90
N PHE A 30 -28.58 3.76 8.31
CA PHE A 30 -28.77 2.45 8.92
C PHE A 30 -28.61 1.39 7.83
N PHE A 31 -27.68 0.46 8.03
CA PHE A 31 -27.32 -0.56 7.04
C PHE A 31 -28.55 -1.34 6.55
N VAL A 32 -29.43 -1.67 7.48
CA VAL A 32 -30.66 -2.44 7.23
C VAL A 32 -31.73 -1.66 6.45
N GLU A 33 -31.61 -0.32 6.37
CA GLU A 33 -32.52 0.55 5.61
C GLU A 33 -32.03 0.80 4.17
N LEU A 34 -30.81 0.38 3.84
CA LEU A 34 -30.24 0.50 2.50
C LEU A 34 -30.79 -0.56 1.55
N SER A 35 -30.76 -0.29 0.24
CA SER A 35 -31.14 -1.29 -0.76
C SER A 35 -30.21 -2.50 -0.72
N LYS A 36 -30.70 -3.67 -1.13
CA LYS A 36 -29.91 -4.90 -1.12
C LYS A 36 -28.65 -4.77 -1.98
N GLU A 37 -28.72 -4.08 -3.11
CA GLU A 37 -27.59 -3.82 -4.00
C GLU A 37 -26.51 -2.99 -3.31
N ILE A 38 -26.91 -1.96 -2.56
CA ILE A 38 -26.00 -1.11 -1.79
C ILE A 38 -25.41 -1.89 -0.61
N GLN A 39 -26.21 -2.69 0.09
CA GLN A 39 -25.72 -3.56 1.15
C GLN A 39 -24.71 -4.60 0.63
N ASP A 40 -24.99 -5.21 -0.53
CA ASP A 40 -24.10 -6.19 -1.19
C ASP A 40 -22.78 -5.53 -1.62
N ASP A 41 -22.82 -4.28 -2.10
CA ASP A 41 -21.63 -3.50 -2.42
C ASP A 41 -20.82 -3.13 -1.17
N ILE A 42 -21.46 -2.68 -0.09
CA ILE A 42 -20.80 -2.42 1.19
C ILE A 42 -20.21 -3.69 1.77
N ILE A 43 -20.91 -4.83 1.69
CA ILE A 43 -20.38 -6.14 2.10
C ILE A 43 -19.19 -6.52 1.23
N ARG A 44 -19.24 -6.30 -0.09
CA ARG A 44 -18.13 -6.59 -1.01
C ARG A 44 -16.90 -5.75 -0.69
N ARG A 45 -17.10 -4.45 -0.43
CA ARG A 45 -16.05 -3.50 -0.04
C ARG A 45 -15.50 -3.75 1.35
N THR A 46 -16.36 -4.06 2.32
CA THR A 46 -15.95 -4.45 3.68
C THR A 46 -15.35 -5.87 3.70
N ALA A 47 -15.70 -6.69 2.72
CA ALA A 47 -15.04 -7.95 2.40
C ALA A 47 -13.70 -7.76 1.66
N HIS A 48 -13.29 -6.51 1.33
CA HIS A 48 -11.88 -6.17 1.17
C HIS A 48 -11.11 -6.25 2.51
N GLN A 49 -11.32 -7.35 3.22
CA GLN A 49 -10.25 -8.16 3.76
C GLN A 49 -9.38 -8.73 2.60
N LEU A 50 -8.94 -7.89 1.66
CA LEU A 50 -7.92 -8.26 0.68
C LEU A 50 -6.67 -8.75 1.44
N TRP A 51 -6.43 -8.22 2.63
CA TRP A 51 -5.47 -8.81 3.57
C TRP A 51 -5.68 -10.32 3.86
N ARG A 52 -6.91 -10.85 4.00
CA ARG A 52 -7.12 -12.29 4.29
C ARG A 52 -7.01 -13.17 3.05
N LEU A 53 -7.44 -12.67 1.89
CA LEU A 53 -7.29 -13.38 0.61
C LEU A 53 -5.84 -13.34 0.11
N TRP A 54 -5.20 -12.17 0.17
CA TRP A 54 -3.86 -11.95 -0.36
C TRP A 54 -2.76 -12.07 0.69
N GLY A 55 -3.03 -11.87 1.98
CA GLY A 55 -2.06 -12.16 3.05
C GLY A 55 -1.79 -13.66 3.22
N ARG A 56 -2.71 -14.52 2.76
CA ARG A 56 -2.44 -15.96 2.55
C ARG A 56 -1.68 -16.24 1.25
N ALA A 57 -1.83 -15.40 0.22
CA ALA A 57 -1.16 -15.53 -1.07
C ALA A 57 0.29 -14.97 -1.07
N MET A 58 0.58 -13.96 -0.25
CA MET A 58 1.93 -13.43 0.01
C MET A 58 2.64 -14.30 1.04
N ARG A 59 3.05 -15.50 0.63
CA ARG A 59 3.90 -16.36 1.46
C ARG A 59 5.33 -15.83 1.61
N ARG A 60 5.77 -14.98 0.70
CA ARG A 60 7.12 -14.41 0.63
C ARG A 60 7.05 -12.90 0.38
N PRO A 61 7.96 -12.12 0.99
CA PRO A 61 8.06 -10.70 0.70
C PRO A 61 8.43 -10.47 -0.76
N ARG A 62 7.79 -9.47 -1.38
CA ARG A 62 7.98 -9.16 -2.80
C ARG A 62 8.07 -7.67 -3.06
N VAL A 63 9.04 -7.29 -3.88
CA VAL A 63 9.21 -5.92 -4.38
C VAL A 63 9.05 -5.91 -5.90
N SER A 64 8.39 -4.89 -6.44
CA SER A 64 8.30 -4.65 -7.89
C SER A 64 9.60 -4.07 -8.43
N SER A 65 10.15 -3.08 -7.74
CA SER A 65 11.40 -2.42 -8.10
C SER A 65 12.08 -1.79 -6.88
N ILE A 66 13.36 -1.47 -7.04
CA ILE A 66 14.14 -0.66 -6.11
C ILE A 66 14.80 0.40 -6.98
N SER A 67 14.61 1.66 -6.64
CA SER A 67 15.11 2.78 -7.43
C SER A 67 15.72 3.84 -6.53
N SER A 68 16.93 4.28 -6.85
CA SER A 68 17.52 5.47 -6.24
C SER A 68 16.90 6.70 -6.93
N ALA A 69 16.21 7.52 -6.16
CA ALA A 69 15.48 8.68 -6.65
C ALA A 69 15.96 9.97 -5.98
N ILE A 70 16.04 11.03 -6.78
CA ILE A 70 16.17 12.41 -6.33
C ILE A 70 14.80 13.04 -6.52
N SER A 71 13.85 12.67 -5.68
CA SER A 71 12.48 13.16 -5.76
C SER A 71 12.12 13.82 -4.44
N LEU A 72 11.68 15.08 -4.52
CA LEU A 72 11.18 15.84 -3.36
C LEU A 72 9.91 15.20 -2.77
N ASN A 73 9.26 14.32 -3.54
CA ASN A 73 7.98 13.71 -3.19
C ASN A 73 8.15 12.45 -2.35
N ASP A 74 9.33 11.81 -2.38
CA ASP A 74 9.58 10.53 -1.69
C ASP A 74 10.27 10.73 -0.33
N GLY A 75 10.43 11.98 0.11
CA GLY A 75 11.05 12.40 1.38
C GLY A 75 12.27 13.30 1.18
N GLN A 76 12.85 13.77 2.28
CA GLN A 76 14.02 14.65 2.22
C GLN A 76 15.29 13.92 1.75
N GLY A 77 16.13 14.62 0.95
CA GLY A 77 17.43 14.15 0.46
C GLY A 77 17.36 13.15 -0.70
N ILE A 78 18.49 12.52 -1.04
CA ILE A 78 18.56 11.43 -2.02
C ILE A 78 18.11 10.14 -1.34
N ARG A 79 17.12 9.46 -1.92
CA ARG A 79 16.51 8.29 -1.28
C ARG A 79 16.49 7.08 -2.18
N THR A 80 16.71 5.92 -1.61
CA THR A 80 16.40 4.65 -2.26
C THR A 80 14.95 4.30 -1.95
N VAL A 81 14.11 4.27 -2.98
CA VAL A 81 12.70 3.92 -2.87
C VAL A 81 12.52 2.45 -3.18
N VAL A 82 11.92 1.72 -2.25
CA VAL A 82 11.59 0.30 -2.37
C VAL A 82 10.10 0.17 -2.63
N PHE A 83 9.73 -0.26 -3.85
CA PHE A 83 8.33 -0.46 -4.22
C PHE A 83 7.91 -1.90 -3.93
N PHE A 84 6.98 -2.09 -2.99
CA PHE A 84 6.44 -3.42 -2.69
C PHE A 84 5.41 -3.89 -3.74
N LYS A 85 5.20 -5.20 -3.83
CA LYS A 85 4.06 -5.77 -4.56
C LYS A 85 2.81 -5.86 -3.68
N GLY A 86 1.65 -5.71 -4.30
CA GLY A 86 0.34 -5.76 -3.68
C GLY A 86 -0.19 -4.39 -3.29
N CYS A 87 -1.40 -4.06 -3.74
CA CYS A 87 -2.18 -2.92 -3.28
C CYS A 87 -3.63 -3.35 -3.11
N PRO A 88 -4.33 -2.97 -2.03
CA PRO A 88 -5.77 -3.22 -1.93
C PRO A 88 -6.59 -2.29 -2.85
N HIS A 89 -5.99 -1.21 -3.34
CA HIS A 89 -6.66 -0.21 -4.16
C HIS A 89 -6.46 -0.43 -5.66
N THR A 90 -7.44 0.03 -6.44
CA THR A 90 -7.41 0.07 -7.91
C THR A 90 -7.64 1.49 -8.41
N CYS A 91 -6.84 2.44 -7.90
CA CYS A 91 -6.99 3.86 -8.24
C CYS A 91 -6.90 4.06 -9.76
N PRO A 92 -7.81 4.83 -10.39
CA PRO A 92 -7.78 5.03 -11.84
C PRO A 92 -6.59 5.87 -12.31
N TRP A 93 -5.94 6.60 -11.39
CA TRP A 93 -4.71 7.35 -11.60
C TRP A 93 -3.47 6.67 -10.98
N CYS A 94 -3.51 5.34 -10.79
CA CYS A 94 -2.36 4.62 -10.24
C CYS A 94 -1.12 4.82 -11.14
N ALA A 95 -0.03 5.34 -10.57
CA ALA A 95 1.24 5.50 -11.30
C ALA A 95 1.94 4.15 -11.55
N ASN A 96 1.65 3.14 -10.71
CA ASN A 96 2.29 1.82 -10.72
C ASN A 96 1.24 0.69 -10.71
N PRO A 97 0.33 0.61 -11.70
CA PRO A 97 -0.75 -0.39 -11.71
C PRO A 97 -0.23 -1.85 -11.72
N GLU A 98 0.97 -2.08 -12.25
CA GLU A 98 1.66 -3.38 -12.23
C GLU A 98 2.07 -3.85 -10.82
N SER A 99 2.04 -2.94 -9.84
CA SER A 99 2.34 -3.24 -8.44
C SER A 99 1.08 -3.61 -7.63
N ILE A 100 -0.13 -3.49 -8.20
CA ILE A 100 -1.39 -3.83 -7.52
C ILE A 100 -1.48 -5.33 -7.23
N SER A 101 -1.15 -6.17 -8.20
CA SER A 101 -1.13 -7.63 -8.01
C SER A 101 0.01 -8.02 -7.07
N PRO A 102 -0.23 -8.88 -6.07
CA PRO A 102 0.84 -9.39 -5.22
C PRO A 102 1.64 -10.51 -5.86
N ARG A 103 1.28 -10.92 -7.08
CA ARG A 103 1.97 -11.96 -7.85
C ARG A 103 3.13 -11.36 -8.64
N ILE A 104 4.08 -12.23 -8.97
CA ILE A 104 5.07 -11.93 -10.00
C ILE A 104 4.39 -12.12 -11.34
N GLU A 105 4.45 -11.11 -12.19
CA GLU A 105 3.70 -11.06 -13.44
C GLU A 105 4.60 -10.62 -14.58
N THR A 106 4.36 -11.17 -15.76
CA THR A 106 4.97 -10.70 -16.99
C THR A 106 4.05 -9.65 -17.61
N VAL A 107 4.53 -8.42 -17.69
CA VAL A 107 3.79 -7.27 -18.23
C VAL A 107 4.38 -6.89 -19.59
N ARG A 108 3.50 -6.54 -20.54
CA ARG A 108 3.90 -6.03 -21.84
C ARG A 108 3.86 -4.51 -21.87
N ARG A 109 4.99 -3.87 -22.13
CA ARG A 109 5.12 -2.45 -22.43
C ARG A 109 4.88 -2.21 -23.92
N GLU A 110 3.67 -1.78 -24.28
CA GLU A 110 3.26 -1.65 -25.68
C GLU A 110 4.17 -0.71 -26.49
N ASN A 111 4.68 0.35 -25.88
CA ASN A 111 5.59 1.30 -26.52
C ASN A 111 6.97 0.71 -26.88
N LYS A 112 7.38 -0.38 -26.23
CA LYS A 112 8.62 -1.09 -26.56
C LYS A 112 8.41 -2.23 -27.54
N CYS A 113 7.16 -2.66 -27.74
CA CYS A 113 6.89 -3.90 -28.48
C CYS A 113 7.03 -3.72 -29.99
N LEU A 114 7.94 -4.47 -30.59
CA LEU A 114 8.16 -4.50 -32.05
C LEU A 114 7.08 -5.27 -32.83
N ARG A 115 6.11 -5.90 -32.15
CA ARG A 115 5.07 -6.76 -32.75
C ARG A 115 5.67 -7.83 -33.69
N CYS A 116 6.78 -8.43 -33.28
CA CYS A 116 7.45 -9.49 -34.03
C CYS A 116 6.58 -10.76 -34.12
N THR A 117 6.65 -11.46 -35.26
CA THR A 117 6.00 -12.76 -35.47
C THR A 117 7.04 -13.78 -35.96
N PRO A 118 7.16 -14.97 -35.35
CA PRO A 118 6.47 -15.47 -34.14
C PRO A 118 7.16 -15.04 -32.83
N CYS A 119 6.39 -14.75 -31.77
CA CYS A 119 6.89 -14.30 -30.46
C CYS A 119 6.37 -15.18 -29.32
N LEU A 120 7.28 -15.61 -28.43
CA LEU A 120 7.00 -16.49 -27.30
C LEU A 120 6.41 -15.76 -26.07
N ARG A 121 6.39 -14.42 -26.10
CA ARG A 121 5.90 -13.57 -24.99
C ARG A 121 6.65 -13.79 -23.66
N ASP A 122 7.89 -14.25 -23.76
CA ASP A 122 8.78 -14.43 -22.63
C ASP A 122 9.51 -13.11 -22.33
N ALA A 123 9.63 -12.76 -21.05
CA ALA A 123 10.36 -11.56 -20.62
C ALA A 123 11.87 -11.70 -20.81
N ASP A 124 12.40 -12.92 -20.63
CA ASP A 124 13.82 -13.21 -20.68
C ASP A 124 14.33 -13.36 -22.13
N GLU A 125 13.43 -13.65 -23.07
CA GLU A 125 13.74 -13.82 -24.49
C GLU A 125 13.25 -12.67 -25.39
N CYS A 126 12.59 -11.64 -24.83
CA CYS A 126 12.06 -10.54 -25.63
C CYS A 126 13.20 -9.62 -26.11
N PRO A 127 13.54 -9.59 -27.42
CA PRO A 127 14.68 -8.82 -27.91
C PRO A 127 14.48 -7.30 -27.74
N SER A 128 13.22 -6.87 -27.74
CA SER A 128 12.86 -5.46 -27.51
C SER A 128 12.78 -5.06 -26.04
N GLY A 129 12.86 -6.03 -25.10
CA GLY A 129 12.59 -5.79 -23.69
C GLY A 129 11.16 -5.31 -23.41
N ALA A 130 10.22 -5.60 -24.32
CA ALA A 130 8.82 -5.20 -24.17
C ALA A 130 8.06 -6.05 -23.16
N PHE A 131 8.45 -7.31 -23.00
CA PHE A 131 7.96 -8.15 -21.91
C PHE A 131 8.90 -8.00 -20.71
N GLU A 132 8.34 -7.69 -19.56
CA GLU A 132 9.08 -7.40 -18.33
C GLU A 132 8.49 -8.20 -17.17
N ARG A 133 9.35 -8.85 -16.39
CA ARG A 133 8.95 -9.57 -15.18
C ARG A 133 8.84 -8.57 -14.02
N ILE A 134 7.62 -8.19 -13.66
CA ILE A 134 7.37 -7.28 -12.54
C ILE A 134 7.20 -8.10 -11.27
N GLY A 135 8.06 -7.83 -10.29
CA GLY A 135 8.06 -8.48 -8.99
C GLY A 135 9.16 -9.52 -8.84
N ARG A 136 9.80 -9.53 -7.68
CA ARG A 136 10.68 -10.62 -7.25
C ARG A 136 10.49 -10.91 -5.77
N ASP A 137 10.64 -12.18 -5.39
CA ASP A 137 10.78 -12.54 -3.99
C ASP A 137 12.09 -11.94 -3.45
N ILE A 138 12.10 -11.46 -2.21
CA ILE A 138 13.27 -10.87 -1.60
C ILE A 138 13.37 -11.18 -0.10
N THR A 139 14.59 -11.40 0.37
CA THR A 139 14.91 -11.56 1.80
C THR A 139 15.32 -10.24 2.45
N LEU A 140 15.35 -10.19 3.79
CA LEU A 140 15.86 -9.02 4.52
C LEU A 140 17.33 -8.74 4.18
N ASP A 141 18.15 -9.78 4.07
CA ASP A 141 19.60 -9.61 3.82
C ASP A 141 19.89 -9.15 2.38
N GLU A 142 19.09 -9.61 1.41
CA GLU A 142 19.21 -9.14 0.02
C GLU A 142 18.77 -7.69 -0.10
N LEU A 143 17.62 -7.34 0.49
CA LEU A 143 17.10 -5.98 0.43
C LEU A 143 18.02 -5.00 1.17
N GLU A 144 18.52 -5.37 2.34
CA GLU A 144 19.50 -4.56 3.09
C GLU A 144 20.78 -4.33 2.29
N ARG A 145 21.36 -5.39 1.72
CA ARG A 145 22.55 -5.26 0.86
C ARG A 145 22.30 -4.39 -0.35
N GLU A 146 21.10 -4.44 -0.93
CA GLU A 146 20.77 -3.65 -2.11
C GLU A 146 20.69 -2.15 -1.78
N VAL A 147 19.95 -1.77 -0.73
CA VAL A 147 19.78 -0.35 -0.40
C VAL A 147 21.03 0.28 0.21
N LEU A 148 21.84 -0.48 0.94
CA LEU A 148 23.06 0.06 1.57
C LEU A 148 24.18 0.36 0.57
N LYS A 149 24.04 -0.03 -0.70
CA LYS A 149 24.92 0.46 -1.77
C LYS A 149 24.90 1.99 -1.87
N ASP A 150 23.78 2.59 -1.47
CA ASP A 150 23.54 4.02 -1.57
C ASP A 150 23.86 4.78 -0.25
N ASP A 151 24.45 4.12 0.76
CA ASP A 151 24.74 4.71 2.08
C ASP A 151 25.53 6.03 2.01
N ILE A 152 26.50 6.11 1.09
CA ILE A 152 27.29 7.33 0.89
C ILE A 152 26.39 8.51 0.48
N PHE A 153 25.39 8.27 -0.36
CA PHE A 153 24.46 9.31 -0.80
C PHE A 153 23.58 9.77 0.36
N PHE A 154 23.03 8.82 1.13
CA PHE A 154 22.21 9.14 2.31
C PHE A 154 22.94 10.06 3.28
N ARG A 155 24.20 9.74 3.61
CA ARG A 155 25.03 10.53 4.53
C ARG A 155 25.32 11.92 4.00
N THR A 156 25.58 12.05 2.70
CA THR A 156 25.90 13.36 2.10
C THR A 156 24.67 14.26 1.90
N SER A 157 23.51 13.69 1.60
CA SER A 157 22.30 14.47 1.29
C SER A 157 21.35 14.64 2.47
N GLY A 158 21.59 13.97 3.60
CA GLY A 158 20.60 13.79 4.67
C GLY A 158 19.39 12.94 4.23
N GLY A 159 19.61 12.05 3.24
CA GLY A 159 18.58 11.22 2.63
C GLY A 159 18.38 9.89 3.35
N GLY A 160 17.92 8.86 2.63
CA GLY A 160 17.69 7.55 3.25
C GLY A 160 16.86 6.58 2.43
N VAL A 161 16.02 5.80 3.08
CA VAL A 161 15.20 4.77 2.42
C VAL A 161 13.72 5.09 2.57
N THR A 162 12.96 5.02 1.47
CA THR A 162 11.49 5.12 1.49
C THR A 162 10.87 3.79 1.09
N LEU A 163 9.94 3.28 1.89
CA LEU A 163 9.15 2.12 1.51
C LEU A 163 7.83 2.59 0.90
N SER A 164 7.62 2.27 -0.37
CA SER A 164 6.43 2.63 -1.16
C SER A 164 5.84 1.40 -1.84
N GLY A 165 4.92 1.60 -2.78
CA GLY A 165 4.40 0.64 -3.78
C GLY A 165 3.73 -0.64 -3.26
N GLY A 166 2.80 -1.24 -4.01
CA GLY A 166 1.53 -0.61 -4.24
C GLY A 166 0.87 -0.18 -2.92
N GLU A 167 0.96 -0.97 -1.85
CA GLU A 167 0.67 -0.55 -0.48
C GLU A 167 1.60 -1.32 0.49
N VAL A 168 2.56 -0.61 1.09
CA VAL A 168 3.57 -1.17 2.02
C VAL A 168 2.93 -1.92 3.18
N LEU A 169 1.74 -1.50 3.61
CA LEU A 169 1.01 -2.13 4.72
C LEU A 169 0.55 -3.57 4.40
N MET A 170 0.48 -3.95 3.12
CA MET A 170 0.26 -5.33 2.69
C MET A 170 1.40 -6.26 3.10
N GLN A 171 2.58 -5.72 3.42
CA GLN A 171 3.76 -6.47 3.85
C GLN A 171 4.33 -5.93 5.18
N ALA A 172 3.49 -5.30 6.01
CA ALA A 172 3.89 -4.59 7.24
C ALA A 172 4.85 -5.37 8.17
N PRO A 173 4.70 -6.68 8.45
CA PRO A 173 5.64 -7.40 9.31
C PRO A 173 7.06 -7.50 8.72
N PHE A 174 7.17 -7.66 7.39
CA PHE A 174 8.48 -7.66 6.73
C PHE A 174 9.06 -6.24 6.70
N ALA A 175 8.27 -5.26 6.28
CA ALA A 175 8.66 -3.85 6.24
C ALA A 175 9.15 -3.35 7.62
N THR A 176 8.43 -3.67 8.70
CA THR A 176 8.83 -3.27 10.06
C THR A 176 10.19 -3.84 10.45
N ARG A 177 10.44 -5.14 10.19
CA ARG A 177 11.74 -5.76 10.47
C ARG A 177 12.86 -5.16 9.62
N PHE A 178 12.57 -4.80 8.38
CA PHE A 178 13.53 -4.16 7.49
C PHE A 178 13.93 -2.78 8.00
N LEU A 179 12.97 -1.92 8.34
CA LEU A 179 13.24 -0.59 8.93
C LEU A 179 14.04 -0.67 10.23
N GLN A 180 13.71 -1.64 11.09
CA GLN A 180 14.47 -1.88 12.33
C GLN A 180 15.94 -2.24 12.08
N ARG A 181 16.27 -2.87 10.96
CA ARG A 181 17.65 -3.15 10.58
C ARG A 181 18.35 -1.89 10.07
N LEU A 182 17.71 -1.13 9.19
CA LEU A 182 18.27 0.12 8.65
C LEU A 182 18.57 1.16 9.75
N ARG A 183 17.74 1.22 10.79
CA ARG A 183 18.01 2.07 11.96
C ARG A 183 19.33 1.75 12.66
N ARG A 184 19.82 0.50 12.61
CA ARG A 184 21.12 0.12 13.20
C ARG A 184 22.30 0.72 12.42
N TRP A 185 22.08 1.01 11.14
CA TRP A 185 23.05 1.69 10.27
C TRP A 185 22.94 3.22 10.35
N GLY A 186 21.97 3.74 11.11
CA GLY A 186 21.68 5.16 11.19
C GLY A 186 21.04 5.73 9.93
N VAL A 187 20.41 4.89 9.09
CA VAL A 187 19.78 5.31 7.84
C VAL A 187 18.37 5.87 8.12
N PRO A 188 18.07 7.13 7.77
CA PRO A 188 16.73 7.71 7.89
C PRO A 188 15.70 6.95 7.05
N CYS A 189 14.54 6.68 7.63
CA CYS A 189 13.53 5.82 7.04
C CYS A 189 12.20 6.55 6.85
N ALA A 190 11.57 6.38 5.70
CA ALA A 190 10.22 6.89 5.42
C ALA A 190 9.31 5.78 4.90
N ILE A 191 8.00 5.98 5.02
CA ILE A 191 6.98 5.13 4.37
C ILE A 191 5.99 5.99 3.59
N GLU A 192 5.54 5.48 2.46
CA GLU A 192 4.37 5.97 1.71
C GLU A 192 3.20 5.00 1.89
N THR A 193 2.04 5.54 2.24
CA THR A 193 0.88 4.70 2.59
C THR A 193 -0.43 5.45 2.43
N ALA A 194 -1.47 4.77 1.92
CA ALA A 194 -2.85 5.26 1.97
C ALA A 194 -3.54 4.96 3.31
N GLY A 195 -2.92 4.08 4.12
CA GLY A 195 -3.33 3.80 5.49
C GLY A 195 -4.49 2.80 5.61
N ASP A 196 -4.73 2.01 4.57
CA ASP A 196 -5.82 1.05 4.47
C ASP A 196 -5.52 -0.27 5.23
N THR A 197 -5.24 -0.14 6.54
CA THR A 197 -5.05 -1.29 7.43
C THR A 197 -5.34 -0.95 8.88
N SER A 198 -5.51 -1.96 9.74
CA SER A 198 -5.73 -1.72 11.17
C SER A 198 -4.59 -0.93 11.83
N ALA A 199 -4.93 -0.06 12.79
CA ALA A 199 -3.93 0.72 13.53
C ALA A 199 -2.84 -0.16 14.19
N SER A 200 -3.18 -1.40 14.57
CA SER A 200 -2.23 -2.37 15.12
C SER A 200 -1.10 -2.78 14.16
N ARG A 201 -1.25 -2.59 12.85
CA ARG A 201 -0.24 -2.88 11.82
C ARG A 201 0.49 -1.61 11.38
N LEU A 202 -0.26 -0.53 11.22
CA LEU A 202 0.28 0.77 10.82
C LEU A 202 1.18 1.39 11.91
N LEU A 203 0.76 1.37 13.17
CA LEU A 203 1.48 2.05 14.24
C LEU A 203 2.90 1.48 14.49
N PRO A 204 3.13 0.15 14.54
CA PRO A 204 4.49 -0.38 14.67
C PRO A 204 5.40 0.04 13.51
N LEU A 205 4.89 0.05 12.28
CA LEU A 205 5.63 0.46 11.10
C LEU A 205 5.95 1.96 11.15
N ALA A 206 4.94 2.81 11.39
CA ALA A 206 5.10 4.25 11.48
C ALA A 206 6.07 4.67 12.60
N ARG A 207 6.09 3.96 13.74
CA ARG A 207 7.04 4.20 14.84
C ARG A 207 8.48 3.81 14.51
N ALA A 208 8.68 2.97 13.50
CA ALA A 208 9.99 2.58 13.03
C ALA A 208 10.55 3.53 11.95
N CYS A 209 9.76 4.52 11.52
CA CYS A 209 10.14 5.52 10.52
C CYS A 209 10.50 6.85 11.18
N ASP A 210 11.24 7.66 10.43
CA ASP A 210 11.53 9.06 10.67
C ASP A 210 10.49 9.98 9.99
N GLU A 211 9.87 9.51 8.92
CA GLU A 211 8.86 10.24 8.15
C GLU A 211 7.73 9.31 7.67
N VAL A 212 6.50 9.82 7.60
CA VAL A 212 5.33 9.09 7.08
C VAL A 212 4.63 9.98 6.05
N LEU A 213 4.75 9.61 4.79
CA LEU A 213 4.08 10.23 3.66
C LEU A 213 2.71 9.59 3.50
N PHE A 214 1.69 10.27 4.00
CA PHE A 214 0.34 9.73 4.07
C PHE A 214 -0.50 10.24 2.89
N ASP A 215 -0.85 9.33 1.99
CA ASP A 215 -1.60 9.63 0.78
C ASP A 215 -3.10 9.84 1.06
N LEU A 216 -3.51 11.10 1.13
CA LEU A 216 -4.93 11.49 1.11
C LEU A 216 -5.39 11.65 -0.33
N LYS A 217 -5.72 10.54 -1.00
CA LYS A 217 -5.97 10.56 -2.46
C LYS A 217 -7.25 11.29 -2.85
N ILE A 218 -8.23 11.48 -1.96
CA ILE A 218 -9.40 12.34 -2.22
C ILE A 218 -9.84 13.10 -0.96
N MET A 219 -9.83 14.43 -1.04
CA MET A 219 -10.18 15.35 0.07
C MET A 219 -11.62 15.88 0.02
N ASP A 220 -12.28 15.77 -1.15
CA ASP A 220 -13.67 16.15 -1.34
C ASP A 220 -14.57 14.98 -0.92
N ALA A 221 -15.41 15.19 0.09
CA ALA A 221 -16.27 14.15 0.63
C ALA A 221 -17.28 13.60 -0.38
N GLU A 222 -17.60 14.33 -1.46
CA GLU A 222 -18.47 13.90 -2.56
C GLU A 222 -17.70 13.15 -3.64
N ARG A 223 -16.52 13.61 -4.05
CA ARG A 223 -15.67 12.91 -5.05
C ARG A 223 -14.95 11.69 -4.47
N ALA A 224 -14.74 11.65 -3.15
CA ALA A 224 -14.23 10.48 -2.43
C ALA A 224 -15.16 9.26 -2.55
N ARG A 225 -16.43 9.51 -2.93
CA ARG A 225 -17.48 8.50 -3.09
C ARG A 225 -17.39 7.78 -4.43
N GLU A 226 -16.82 8.41 -5.46
CA GLU A 226 -16.60 7.81 -6.79
C GLU A 226 -15.28 7.03 -6.86
N GLY A 227 -14.32 7.33 -5.97
CA GLY A 227 -13.01 6.68 -5.91
C GLY A 227 -12.60 6.27 -4.48
N ASP A 228 -13.35 5.33 -3.89
CA ASP A 228 -12.99 4.50 -2.74
C ASP A 228 -11.93 5.06 -1.75
N GLN A 229 -12.34 5.88 -0.76
CA GLN A 229 -11.57 6.17 0.46
C GLN A 229 -12.47 6.27 1.70
N HIS A 230 -12.23 5.43 2.70
CA HIS A 230 -12.77 5.58 4.08
C HIS A 230 -11.65 5.29 5.11
N GLU A 231 -11.72 5.95 6.28
CA GLU A 231 -10.90 5.80 7.50
C GLU A 231 -9.49 6.45 7.60
N SER A 232 -8.91 6.96 6.53
CA SER A 232 -7.55 7.55 6.52
C SER A 232 -7.39 8.79 7.42
N ALA A 233 -8.36 9.71 7.42
CA ALA A 233 -8.24 10.98 8.13
C ALA A 233 -8.14 10.86 9.67
N ALA A 234 -8.92 9.96 10.30
CA ALA A 234 -8.87 9.79 11.75
C ALA A 234 -7.58 9.10 12.24
N ARG A 235 -6.96 8.26 11.39
CA ARG A 235 -5.65 7.64 11.64
C ARG A 235 -4.51 8.65 11.47
N TYR A 236 -4.60 9.50 10.46
CA TYR A 236 -3.67 10.61 10.24
C TYR A 236 -3.51 11.47 11.51
N TRP A 237 -4.61 11.91 12.13
CA TRP A 237 -4.55 12.72 13.35
C TRP A 237 -3.91 12.00 14.55
N ARG A 238 -4.06 10.67 14.67
CA ARG A 238 -3.38 9.89 15.72
C ARG A 238 -1.87 9.76 15.49
N ILE A 239 -1.46 9.60 14.23
CA ILE A 239 -0.05 9.53 13.84
C ILE A 239 0.60 10.91 14.00
N TYR A 240 -0.03 11.94 13.48
CA TYR A 240 0.42 13.33 13.59
C TYR A 240 0.52 13.77 15.06
N GLY A 241 -0.47 13.45 15.91
CA GLY A 241 -0.41 13.71 17.34
C GLY A 241 0.73 12.97 18.07
N TYR A 242 1.09 11.76 17.63
CA TYR A 242 2.25 11.04 18.15
C TYR A 242 3.58 11.70 17.74
N TRP A 243 3.67 12.20 16.51
CA TRP A 243 4.86 12.87 15.99
C TRP A 243 5.10 14.24 16.63
N LEU A 244 4.06 15.06 16.79
CA LEU A 244 4.15 16.31 17.55
C LEU A 244 4.62 16.08 18.99
N ALA A 245 4.20 14.99 19.62
CA ALA A 245 4.65 14.63 20.98
C ALA A 245 6.13 14.17 21.05
N ARG A 246 6.74 13.77 19.92
CA ARG A 246 8.17 13.43 19.83
C ARG A 246 9.05 14.66 19.66
N GLU A 247 8.63 15.65 18.87
CA GLU A 247 9.36 16.92 18.70
C GLU A 247 9.32 17.81 19.95
N SER A 248 8.38 17.52 20.87
CA SER A 248 8.22 18.23 22.15
C SER A 248 9.12 17.71 23.29
N ARG A 249 10.07 16.79 23.03
CA ARG A 249 11.00 16.22 24.01
C ARG A 249 12.44 16.33 23.52
#